data_AF-A0A960RNT1-F1
#
_entry.id   AF-A0A960RNT1-F1
#
_cell.length_a   1.000
_cell.length_b   1.000
_cell.length_c   1.000
_cell.angle_alpha   90.00
_cell.angle_beta   90.00
_cell.angle_gamma   90.00
#
_symmetry.space_group_name_H-M   'P 1'
#
loop_
_entity.id
_entity.type
_entity.pdbx_description
1 polymer ?
#
loop_
_entity_poly.entity_id
_entity_poly.type
_entity_poly.pdbx_seq_one_letter_code
_entity_poly.pdbx_strand_id
1 'polypeptide(L)'
;MKFVKYCFLFLAIACQKLPAREISSCPQILTYIENHLPLQGILKKSGDFIYVDLDDGYVHKLIPFIEKDGFQPPPYFGSSDLVGAHITVVYPAEVHKYKIKDIQECGEKIHFSLKTCQIVHPPRWEGIDEIYLIVVDSPELDKIRQRYGLPKKEYNFHITIGVKPKVALAA
;
A
#
# COMPACT_ATOMS: atom_id res chain seq x y z
N MET A 1 35.70 -19.30 -55.36
CA MET A 1 35.58 -18.21 -54.36
C MET A 1 34.11 -17.86 -54.21
N LYS A 2 33.44 -18.32 -53.14
CA LYS A 2 32.02 -18.02 -52.88
C LYS A 2 31.94 -17.11 -51.65
N PHE A 3 31.48 -15.88 -51.86
CA PHE A 3 31.25 -14.88 -50.81
C PHE A 3 29.99 -15.23 -50.01
N VAL A 4 30.14 -15.38 -48.69
CA VAL A 4 29.04 -15.51 -47.74
C VAL A 4 28.60 -14.10 -47.34
N LYS A 5 27.37 -13.72 -47.69
CA LYS A 5 26.71 -12.50 -47.21
C LYS A 5 26.19 -12.75 -45.79
N TYR A 6 26.80 -12.10 -44.80
CA TYR A 6 26.23 -11.98 -43.46
C TYR A 6 25.08 -10.98 -43.48
N CYS A 7 23.85 -11.47 -43.30
CA CYS A 7 22.69 -10.64 -43.05
C CYS A 7 22.61 -10.38 -41.54
N PHE A 8 22.95 -9.18 -41.12
CA PHE A 8 22.75 -8.73 -39.73
C PHE A 8 21.24 -8.53 -39.51
N LEU A 9 20.60 -9.49 -38.83
CA LEU A 9 19.26 -9.30 -38.31
C LEU A 9 19.38 -8.51 -37.00
N PHE A 10 19.00 -7.24 -37.02
CA PHE A 10 18.75 -6.45 -35.81
C PHE A 10 17.49 -7.02 -35.14
N LEU A 11 17.67 -7.85 -34.12
CA LEU A 11 16.57 -8.24 -33.23
C LEU A 11 16.28 -7.05 -32.32
N ALA A 12 15.30 -6.22 -32.70
CA ALA A 12 14.78 -5.19 -31.80
C ALA A 12 14.09 -5.90 -30.62
N ILE A 13 14.76 -5.91 -29.46
CA ILE A 13 14.18 -6.39 -28.21
C ILE A 13 13.12 -5.35 -27.81
N ALA A 14 11.88 -5.60 -28.21
CA ALA A 14 10.74 -4.85 -27.71
C ALA A 14 10.65 -5.11 -26.21
N CYS A 15 11.03 -4.11 -25.41
CA CYS A 15 10.79 -4.10 -23.99
C CYS A 15 9.27 -3.99 -23.78
N GLN A 16 8.60 -5.14 -23.73
CA GLN A 16 7.17 -5.21 -23.45
C GLN A 16 6.97 -4.77 -22.00
N LYS A 17 6.48 -3.53 -21.81
CA LYS A 17 5.89 -3.12 -20.54
C LYS A 17 4.78 -4.12 -20.23
N LEU A 18 4.95 -4.90 -19.16
CA LEU A 18 3.88 -5.78 -18.67
C LEU A 18 2.61 -4.94 -18.52
N PRO A 19 1.47 -5.36 -19.10
CA PRO A 19 0.22 -4.62 -18.95
C PRO A 19 -0.13 -4.56 -17.46
N ALA A 20 -0.48 -3.37 -16.98
CA ALA A 20 -1.00 -3.21 -15.62
C ALA A 20 -2.20 -4.14 -15.46
N ARG A 21 -2.14 -5.05 -14.48
CA ARG A 21 -3.23 -5.98 -14.19
C ARG A 21 -4.47 -5.15 -13.83
N GLU A 22 -5.53 -5.32 -14.60
CA GLU A 22 -6.79 -4.63 -14.34
C GLU A 22 -7.38 -5.12 -13.00
N ILE A 23 -7.62 -4.19 -12.08
CA ILE A 23 -8.14 -4.50 -10.76
C ILE A 23 -9.66 -4.35 -10.80
N SER A 24 -10.33 -5.40 -11.31
CA SER A 24 -11.77 -5.37 -11.60
C SER A 24 -12.66 -5.01 -10.41
N SER A 25 -12.25 -5.35 -9.18
CA SER A 25 -12.97 -5.03 -7.94
C SER A 25 -12.82 -3.58 -7.48
N CYS A 26 -11.88 -2.81 -8.06
CA CYS A 26 -11.56 -1.50 -7.53
C CYS A 26 -12.72 -0.50 -7.55
N PRO A 27 -13.47 -0.30 -8.65
CA PRO A 27 -14.59 0.66 -8.64
C PRO A 27 -15.62 0.34 -7.56
N GLN A 28 -15.93 -0.94 -7.37
CA GLN A 28 -16.89 -1.40 -6.35
C GLN A 28 -16.38 -1.12 -4.92
N ILE A 29 -15.09 -1.36 -4.67
CA ILE A 29 -14.47 -1.05 -3.38
C ILE A 29 -14.52 0.45 -3.10
N LEU A 30 -14.14 1.29 -4.07
CA LEU A 30 -14.14 2.74 -3.87
C LEU A 30 -15.54 3.28 -3.58
N THR A 31 -16.54 2.85 -4.38
CA THR A 31 -17.94 3.20 -4.14
C THR A 31 -18.44 2.71 -2.78
N TYR A 32 -18.05 1.51 -2.33
CA TYR A 32 -18.43 1.03 -1.00
C TYR A 32 -17.86 1.93 0.11
N ILE A 33 -16.58 2.29 0.03
CA ILE A 33 -15.92 3.15 1.01
C ILE A 33 -16.64 4.50 1.09
N GLU A 34 -16.89 5.15 -0.04
CA GLU A 34 -17.55 6.47 -0.10
C GLU A 34 -18.92 6.49 0.58
N ASN A 35 -19.67 5.38 0.51
CA ASN A 35 -21.02 5.28 1.05
C ASN A 35 -21.08 4.77 2.50
N HIS A 36 -20.03 4.09 2.99
CA HIS A 36 -20.14 3.28 4.20
C HIS A 36 -19.00 3.42 5.20
N LEU A 37 -17.85 3.98 4.82
CA LEU A 37 -16.67 4.08 5.68
C LEU A 37 -16.20 5.53 5.84
N PRO A 38 -15.64 5.90 7.02
CA PRO A 38 -15.17 7.25 7.25
C PRO A 38 -13.91 7.56 6.43
N LEU A 39 -13.93 8.66 5.67
CA LEU A 39 -12.76 9.18 4.93
C LEU A 39 -11.81 10.00 5.83
N GLN A 40 -11.66 9.56 7.07
CA GLN A 40 -10.85 10.19 8.09
C GLN A 40 -10.40 9.16 9.12
N GLY A 41 -9.32 9.46 9.83
CA GLY A 41 -8.84 8.67 10.96
C GLY A 41 -8.14 9.53 12.01
N ILE A 42 -7.55 8.90 13.01
CA ILE A 42 -6.83 9.58 14.09
C ILE A 42 -5.33 9.35 13.96
N LEU A 43 -4.52 10.41 13.97
CA LEU A 43 -3.07 10.27 13.96
C LEU A 43 -2.61 9.67 15.31
N LYS A 44 -1.91 8.55 15.27
CA LYS A 44 -1.39 7.85 16.44
C LYS A 44 0.11 7.57 16.29
N LYS A 45 0.73 7.34 17.44
CA LYS A 45 2.11 6.85 17.56
C LYS A 45 2.11 5.61 18.44
N SER A 46 2.78 4.55 17.99
CA SER A 46 3.06 3.34 18.77
C SER A 46 4.54 3.03 18.66
N GLY A 47 5.29 3.27 19.75
CA GLY A 47 6.75 3.25 19.71
C GLY A 47 7.30 4.22 18.64
N ASP A 48 8.10 3.70 17.72
CA ASP A 48 8.69 4.46 16.60
C ASP A 48 7.83 4.42 15.32
N PHE A 49 6.57 4.04 15.42
CA PHE A 49 5.66 3.96 14.27
C PHE A 49 4.57 5.04 14.37
N ILE A 50 4.47 5.91 13.36
CA ILE A 50 3.42 6.92 13.26
C ILE A 50 2.49 6.58 12.09
N TYR A 51 1.21 6.53 12.37
CA TYR A 51 0.17 6.10 11.45
C TYR A 51 -1.14 6.84 11.70
N VAL A 52 -2.01 6.87 10.70
CA VAL A 52 -3.42 7.20 10.89
C VAL A 52 -4.16 5.92 11.19
N ASP A 53 -4.76 5.86 12.38
CA ASP A 53 -5.67 4.81 12.83
C ASP A 53 -7.02 4.97 12.15
N LEU A 54 -7.52 3.88 11.56
CA LEU A 54 -8.76 3.87 10.79
C LEU A 54 -9.79 2.93 11.42
N ASP A 55 -11.04 3.04 10.94
CA ASP A 55 -12.07 2.06 11.21
C ASP A 55 -11.66 0.70 10.62
N ASP A 56 -11.61 -0.35 11.44
CA ASP A 56 -11.24 -1.72 11.04
C ASP A 56 -12.19 -2.31 9.96
N GLY A 57 -13.34 -1.67 9.74
CA GLY A 57 -14.20 -1.91 8.58
C GLY A 57 -13.48 -1.79 7.24
N TYR A 58 -12.39 -1.00 7.14
CA TYR A 58 -11.54 -0.95 5.94
C TYR A 58 -10.95 -2.30 5.56
N VAL A 59 -10.74 -3.22 6.50
CA VAL A 59 -10.28 -4.58 6.17
C VAL A 59 -11.45 -5.55 6.26
N HIS A 60 -12.21 -5.54 7.37
CA HIS A 60 -13.30 -6.49 7.59
C HIS A 60 -14.40 -6.45 6.51
N LYS A 61 -14.74 -5.26 6.01
CA LYS A 61 -15.79 -5.09 5.00
C LYS A 61 -15.28 -5.20 3.57
N LEU A 62 -13.98 -4.97 3.35
CA LEU A 62 -13.41 -4.93 2.00
C LEU A 62 -12.76 -6.25 1.58
N ILE A 63 -12.31 -7.09 2.53
CA ILE A 63 -11.74 -8.40 2.18
C ILE A 63 -12.68 -9.29 1.33
N PRO A 64 -14.02 -9.31 1.53
CA PRO A 64 -14.91 -10.15 0.71
C PRO A 64 -14.94 -9.76 -0.78
N PHE A 65 -14.51 -8.55 -1.14
CA PHE A 65 -14.42 -8.13 -2.53
C PHE A 65 -13.23 -8.77 -3.28
N ILE A 66 -12.21 -9.23 -2.54
CA ILE A 66 -10.92 -9.69 -3.09
C ILE A 66 -10.53 -11.09 -2.63
N GLU A 67 -11.28 -11.71 -1.71
CA GLU A 67 -11.00 -13.05 -1.20
C GLU A 67 -10.97 -14.12 -2.29
N LYS A 68 -11.89 -14.03 -3.26
CA LYS A 68 -11.97 -14.95 -4.42
C LYS A 68 -10.71 -14.91 -5.29
N ASP A 69 -9.94 -13.82 -5.22
CA ASP A 69 -8.69 -13.65 -5.95
C ASP A 69 -7.47 -14.19 -5.16
N GLY A 70 -7.72 -14.78 -3.99
CA GLY A 70 -6.73 -15.40 -3.11
C GLY A 70 -6.15 -14.46 -2.05
N PHE A 71 -6.72 -13.27 -1.86
CA PHE A 71 -6.31 -12.37 -0.79
C PHE A 71 -6.94 -12.77 0.54
N GLN A 72 -6.19 -12.57 1.62
CA GLN A 72 -6.64 -12.76 3.00
C GLN A 72 -6.30 -11.51 3.83
N PRO A 73 -6.89 -11.33 5.02
CA PRO A 73 -6.56 -10.19 5.89
C PRO A 73 -5.05 -10.13 6.18
N PRO A 74 -4.46 -8.92 6.32
CA PRO A 74 -3.06 -8.79 6.69
C PRO A 74 -2.76 -9.43 8.06
N PRO A 75 -1.57 -10.01 8.28
CA PRO A 75 -1.26 -10.74 9.52
C PRO A 75 -1.16 -9.84 10.76
N TYR A 76 -1.07 -8.52 10.58
CA TYR A 76 -1.12 -7.52 11.65
C TYR A 76 -2.55 -7.01 11.91
N PHE A 77 -3.57 -7.73 11.45
CA PHE A 77 -4.97 -7.35 11.61
C PHE A 77 -5.70 -8.42 12.44
N GLY A 78 -6.38 -8.03 13.55
CA GLY A 78 -7.22 -8.94 14.33
C GLY A 78 -7.18 -8.77 15.85
N SER A 79 -6.04 -9.03 16.51
CA SER A 79 -5.94 -8.93 17.97
C SER A 79 -5.82 -7.47 18.46
N SER A 80 -6.32 -7.20 19.67
CA SER A 80 -6.35 -5.86 20.30
C SER A 80 -4.99 -5.16 20.40
N ASP A 81 -3.90 -5.93 20.35
CA ASP A 81 -2.54 -5.42 20.50
C ASP A 81 -1.90 -5.01 19.15
N LEU A 82 -2.63 -5.20 18.06
CA LEU A 82 -2.18 -4.85 16.71
C LEU A 82 -2.75 -3.49 16.27
N VAL A 83 -2.05 -2.87 15.33
CA VAL A 83 -2.35 -1.52 14.82
C VAL A 83 -3.72 -1.45 14.10
N GLY A 84 -4.23 -2.58 13.60
CA GLY A 84 -5.49 -2.60 12.84
C GLY A 84 -5.36 -1.93 11.47
N ALA A 85 -6.48 -1.46 10.92
CA ALA A 85 -6.51 -0.73 9.66
C ALA A 85 -5.81 0.64 9.82
N HIS A 86 -4.87 0.96 8.92
CA HIS A 86 -4.10 2.18 9.07
C HIS A 86 -3.52 2.73 7.76
N ILE A 87 -3.10 4.00 7.81
CA ILE A 87 -2.24 4.63 6.81
C ILE A 87 -0.89 4.92 7.47
N THR A 88 0.19 4.31 6.96
CA THR A 88 1.54 4.63 7.48
C THR A 88 1.96 6.04 7.09
N VAL A 89 2.26 6.87 8.09
CA VAL A 89 2.76 8.25 7.90
C VAL A 89 4.28 8.30 7.98
N VAL A 90 4.87 7.69 9.01
CA VAL A 90 6.33 7.65 9.24
C VAL A 90 6.73 6.24 9.69
N TYR A 91 7.67 5.63 8.97
CA TYR A 91 8.21 4.31 9.34
C TYR A 91 9.23 4.42 10.49
N PRO A 92 9.46 3.37 11.28
CA PRO A 92 10.48 3.36 12.34
C PRO A 92 11.87 3.77 11.86
N ALA A 93 12.29 3.28 10.68
CA ALA A 93 13.57 3.66 10.08
C ALA A 93 13.68 5.17 9.80
N GLU A 94 12.57 5.83 9.45
CA GLU A 94 12.52 7.27 9.26
C GLU A 94 12.58 8.00 10.61
N VAL A 95 11.86 7.52 11.64
CA VAL A 95 11.93 8.07 13.00
C VAL A 95 13.36 8.12 13.50
N HIS A 96 14.10 7.01 13.39
CA HIS A 96 15.51 6.95 13.79
C HIS A 96 16.41 7.86 12.95
N LYS A 97 16.26 7.82 11.62
CA LYS A 97 17.10 8.59 10.67
C LYS A 97 16.95 10.09 10.89
N TYR A 98 15.72 10.58 11.08
CA TYR A 98 15.41 12.00 11.23
C TYR A 98 15.33 12.43 12.71
N LYS A 99 15.62 11.52 13.66
CA LYS A 99 15.61 11.77 15.11
C LYS A 99 14.30 12.37 15.60
N ILE A 100 13.18 11.91 15.05
CA ILE A 100 11.84 12.37 15.41
C ILE A 100 11.53 11.82 16.80
N LYS A 101 11.50 12.68 17.81
CA LYS A 101 11.17 12.24 19.18
C LYS A 101 9.67 12.10 19.35
N ASP A 102 8.91 13.14 19.01
CA ASP A 102 7.46 13.19 19.13
C ASP A 102 6.83 13.96 17.97
N ILE A 103 5.54 13.70 17.74
CA ILE A 103 4.70 14.39 16.76
C ILE A 103 3.56 15.07 17.50
N GLN A 104 3.45 16.39 17.37
CA GLN A 104 2.53 17.21 18.17
C GLN A 104 1.07 17.02 17.75
N GLU A 105 0.86 16.60 16.50
CA GLU A 105 -0.42 16.36 15.88
C GLU A 105 -1.04 14.99 16.27
N CYS A 106 -0.38 14.21 17.14
CA CYS A 106 -0.97 12.96 17.62
C CYS A 106 -2.29 13.24 18.36
N GLY A 107 -3.33 12.47 18.03
CA GLY A 107 -4.71 12.67 18.49
C GLY A 107 -5.54 13.55 17.56
N GLU A 108 -4.94 14.23 16.57
CA GLU A 108 -5.68 14.97 15.56
C GLU A 108 -6.35 14.05 14.55
N LYS A 109 -7.49 14.52 14.04
CA LYS A 109 -8.22 13.86 12.96
C LYS A 109 -7.60 14.24 11.62
N ILE A 110 -7.25 13.24 10.83
CA ILE A 110 -6.67 13.39 9.50
C ILE A 110 -7.69 12.99 8.45
N HIS A 111 -7.93 13.84 7.45
CA HIS A 111 -8.80 13.53 6.32
C HIS A 111 -7.99 13.08 5.11
N PHE A 112 -8.62 12.27 4.27
CA PHE A 112 -8.02 11.81 3.02
C PHE A 112 -9.08 11.64 1.94
N SER A 113 -8.64 11.59 0.69
CA SER A 113 -9.48 11.28 -0.47
C SER A 113 -9.00 9.99 -1.12
N LEU A 114 -9.93 9.22 -1.69
CA LEU A 114 -9.62 8.00 -2.42
C LEU A 114 -9.07 8.33 -3.81
N LYS A 115 -8.10 7.55 -4.29
CA LYS A 115 -7.58 7.68 -5.66
C LYS A 115 -7.89 6.46 -6.51
N THR A 116 -7.33 5.32 -6.13
CA THR A 116 -7.41 4.08 -6.89
C THR A 116 -7.03 2.90 -5.99
N CYS A 117 -7.07 1.69 -6.53
CA CYS A 117 -6.53 0.50 -5.91
C CYS A 117 -5.27 0.07 -6.65
N GLN A 118 -4.38 -0.62 -5.95
CA GLN A 118 -3.15 -1.16 -6.53
C GLN A 118 -2.90 -2.55 -5.98
N ILE A 119 -2.36 -3.43 -6.82
CA ILE A 119 -1.77 -4.70 -6.40
C ILE A 119 -0.26 -4.55 -6.61
N VAL A 120 0.52 -4.83 -5.56
CA VAL A 120 1.99 -4.72 -5.60
C VAL A 120 2.64 -6.00 -5.10
N HIS A 121 3.82 -6.31 -5.62
CA HIS A 121 4.65 -7.40 -5.13
C HIS A 121 5.68 -6.86 -4.12
N PRO A 122 5.57 -7.16 -2.82
CA PRO A 122 6.49 -6.64 -1.83
C PRO A 122 7.82 -7.40 -1.88
N PRO A 123 8.95 -6.74 -2.23
CA PRO A 123 10.23 -7.43 -2.34
C PRO A 123 10.78 -7.93 -1.00
N ARG A 124 10.31 -7.36 0.12
CA ARG A 124 10.86 -7.59 1.47
C ARG A 124 9.90 -8.30 2.43
N TRP A 125 8.71 -8.71 1.97
CA TRP A 125 7.77 -9.43 2.83
C TRP A 125 7.82 -10.92 2.54
N GLU A 126 8.55 -11.63 3.39
CA GLU A 126 8.69 -13.09 3.27
C GLU A 126 7.32 -13.77 3.33
N GLY A 127 7.12 -14.78 2.46
CA GLY A 127 5.86 -15.52 2.35
C GLY A 127 4.71 -14.79 1.64
N ILE A 128 4.82 -13.48 1.34
CA ILE A 128 3.78 -12.72 0.64
C ILE A 128 4.16 -12.50 -0.83
N ASP A 129 3.23 -12.77 -1.73
CA ASP A 129 3.37 -12.58 -3.17
C ASP A 129 2.79 -11.24 -3.62
N GLU A 130 1.55 -10.95 -3.22
CA GLU A 130 0.83 -9.74 -3.61
C GLU A 130 0.24 -9.02 -2.37
N ILE A 131 0.17 -7.69 -2.43
CA ILE A 131 -0.56 -6.86 -1.47
C ILE A 131 -1.60 -6.06 -2.25
N TYR A 132 -2.84 -6.06 -1.76
CA TYR A 132 -3.90 -5.20 -2.26
C TYR A 132 -3.98 -3.93 -1.42
N LEU A 133 -3.81 -2.79 -2.10
CA LEU A 133 -3.76 -1.46 -1.52
C LEU A 133 -4.89 -0.59 -2.05
N ILE A 134 -5.45 0.26 -1.19
CA ILE A 134 -6.21 1.45 -1.58
C ILE A 134 -5.26 2.64 -1.48
N VAL A 135 -5.03 3.31 -2.61
CA VAL A 135 -4.23 4.53 -2.68
C VAL A 135 -5.10 5.71 -2.28
N VAL A 136 -4.57 6.52 -1.37
CA VAL A 136 -5.23 7.73 -0.85
C VAL A 136 -4.34 8.95 -1.01
N ASP A 137 -4.96 10.11 -0.94
CA ASP A 137 -4.30 11.41 -0.98
C ASP A 137 -4.72 12.23 0.24
N SER A 138 -3.73 12.79 0.93
CA SER A 138 -3.94 13.59 2.13
C SER A 138 -2.89 14.71 2.20
N PRO A 139 -3.27 15.93 1.79
CA PRO A 139 -2.40 17.10 1.93
C PRO A 139 -2.00 17.38 3.39
N GLU A 140 -2.81 16.94 4.36
CA GLU A 140 -2.50 17.03 5.79
C GLU A 140 -1.28 16.18 6.15
N LEU A 141 -1.24 14.93 5.67
CA LEU A 141 -0.10 14.03 5.90
C LEU A 141 1.18 14.52 5.23
N ASP A 142 1.08 15.11 4.04
CA ASP A 142 2.23 15.72 3.37
C ASP A 142 2.80 16.89 4.19
N LYS A 143 1.93 17.74 4.77
CA LYS A 143 2.36 18.84 5.65
C LYS A 143 3.03 18.34 6.93
N ILE A 144 2.48 17.29 7.54
CA ILE A 144 3.11 16.64 8.71
C ILE A 144 4.50 16.16 8.33
N ARG A 145 4.64 15.39 7.23
CA ARG A 145 5.95 14.91 6.78
C ARG A 145 6.94 16.07 6.56
N GLN A 146 6.51 17.12 5.88
CA GLN A 146 7.35 18.29 5.63
C GLN A 146 7.81 18.98 6.93
N ARG A 147 6.91 19.12 7.92
CA ARG A 147 7.22 19.74 9.22
C ARG A 147 8.33 19.02 9.96
N TYR A 148 8.39 17.69 9.84
CA TYR A 148 9.42 16.85 10.48
C TYR A 148 10.63 16.58 9.59
N GLY A 149 10.82 17.35 8.50
CA GLY A 149 11.96 17.24 7.61
C GLY A 149 12.00 15.95 6.79
N LEU A 150 10.88 15.22 6.72
CA LEU A 150 10.77 14.00 5.94
C LEU A 150 10.60 14.35 4.46
N PRO A 151 11.24 13.59 3.55
CA PRO A 151 11.02 13.77 2.12
C PRO A 151 9.57 13.39 1.77
N LYS A 152 9.12 13.84 0.60
CA LYS A 152 7.90 13.29 0.00
C LYS A 152 8.04 11.76 -0.11
N LYS A 153 6.99 11.01 0.21
CA LYS A 153 7.04 9.54 0.09
C LYS A 153 7.30 9.15 -1.36
N GLU A 154 8.16 8.16 -1.55
CA GLU A 154 8.39 7.52 -2.85
C GLU A 154 7.11 6.85 -3.38
N TYR A 155 6.28 6.35 -2.47
CA TYR A 155 4.99 5.72 -2.75
C TYR A 155 3.85 6.51 -2.10
N ASN A 156 2.71 6.57 -2.78
CA ASN A 156 1.52 7.24 -2.25
C ASN A 156 1.10 6.64 -0.90
N PHE A 157 0.43 7.46 -0.08
CA PHE A 157 -0.26 6.96 1.10
C PHE A 157 -1.28 5.90 0.69
N HIS A 158 -1.40 4.87 1.50
CA HIS A 158 -2.25 3.75 1.19
C HIS A 158 -2.75 3.05 2.45
N ILE A 159 -3.84 2.33 2.26
CA ILE A 159 -4.44 1.40 3.21
C ILE A 159 -4.23 -0.01 2.64
N THR A 160 -3.59 -0.89 3.39
CA THR A 160 -3.49 -2.29 3.01
C THR A 160 -4.74 -3.03 3.46
N ILE A 161 -5.45 -3.66 2.52
CA ILE A 161 -6.71 -4.37 2.83
C ILE A 161 -6.62 -5.88 2.67
N GLY A 162 -5.60 -6.38 1.98
CA GLY A 162 -5.40 -7.82 1.83
C GLY A 162 -3.97 -8.16 1.39
N VAL A 163 -3.55 -9.37 1.76
CA VAL A 163 -2.28 -9.97 1.33
C VAL A 163 -2.56 -11.32 0.67
N LYS A 164 -1.78 -11.67 -0.34
CA LYS A 164 -1.84 -12.98 -0.99
C LYS A 164 -0.53 -13.72 -0.73
N PRO A 165 -0.56 -14.88 -0.05
CA PRO A 165 0.63 -15.68 0.17
C PRO A 165 1.26 -16.18 -1.14
N LYS A 166 2.56 -16.42 -1.13
CA LYS A 166 3.22 -17.21 -2.17
C LYS A 166 2.63 -18.61 -2.17
N VAL A 167 2.16 -19.08 -3.32
CA VAL A 167 1.77 -20.47 -3.48
C VAL A 167 3.04 -21.31 -3.31
N ALA A 168 3.03 -22.24 -2.36
CA ALA A 168 4.11 -23.21 -2.26
C ALA A 168 4.18 -23.96 -3.60
N LEU A 169 5.34 -23.91 -4.27
CA LEU A 169 5.61 -24.79 -5.40
C LEU A 169 5.41 -26.21 -4.89
N ALA A 170 4.45 -26.94 -5.48
CA ALA A 170 4.29 -28.36 -5.20
C ALA A 170 5.64 -29.04 -5.51
N ALA A 171 6.23 -29.66 -4.48
CA ALA A 171 7.47 -30.40 -4.55
C ALA A 171 7.30 -31.68 -5.37
#